data_AF-A0AAD9C3K3-F1
#
_entry.id   AF-A0AAD9C3K3-F1
#
_cell.length_a   1.000
_cell.length_b   1.000
_cell.length_c   1.000
_cell.angle_alpha   90.00
_cell.angle_beta   90.00
_cell.angle_gamma   90.00
#
_symmetry.space_group_name_H-M   'P 1'
#
loop_
_entity.id
_entity.type
_entity.pdbx_description
1 polymer ?
#
loop_
_entity_poly.entity_id
_entity_poly.type
_entity_poly.pdbx_seq_one_letter_code
_entity_poly.pdbx_strand_id
1 'polypeptide(L)' 'MESNVLCSLIILMFKLPVEKKVVLCSLHYCDASRSLPTRVSFQCDDKALPDSPEWKKTLLETPLHKALSTMRNTGNIL' A
#
# COMPACT_ATOMS: atom_id res chain seq x y z
N MET A 1 4.39 -20.40 10.17
CA MET A 1 3.58 -19.45 9.40
C MET A 1 3.70 -18.12 10.13
N GLU A 2 4.39 -17.14 9.58
CA GLU A 2 4.47 -15.81 10.20
C GLU A 2 3.07 -15.21 10.15
N SER A 3 2.39 -15.17 11.30
CA SER A 3 1.09 -14.51 11.42
C SER A 3 1.34 -13.04 11.67
N ASN A 4 0.89 -12.17 10.76
CA ASN A 4 0.77 -10.76 11.09
C ASN A 4 -0.11 -10.62 12.34
N VAL A 5 0.27 -9.70 13.23
CA VAL A 5 -0.60 -9.31 14.35
C VAL A 5 -1.94 -8.86 13.77
N LEU A 6 -3.03 -9.17 14.47
CA LEU A 6 -4.37 -8.72 14.11
C LEU A 6 -4.39 -7.18 14.09
N CYS A 7 -4.29 -6.59 12.90
CA CYS A 7 -4.20 -5.15 12.72
C CYS A 7 -5.40 -4.67 11.92
N SER A 8 -6.11 -3.66 12.43
CA SER A 8 -7.20 -2.99 11.72
C SER A 8 -6.71 -1.86 10.80
N LEU A 9 -5.47 -1.40 11.01
CA LEU A 9 -4.83 -0.34 10.23
C LEU A 9 -3.34 -0.60 10.11
N ILE A 10 -2.82 -0.53 8.88
CA ILE A 10 -1.39 -0.51 8.59
C ILE A 10 -1.08 0.77 7.84
N ILE A 11 -0.07 1.51 8.30
CA ILE A 11 0.40 2.72 7.65
C ILE A 11 1.80 2.44 7.11
N LEU A 12 1.99 2.64 5.81
CA LEU A 12 3.26 2.47 5.11
C LEU A 12 3.67 3.79 4.48
N MET A 13 4.95 4.09 4.54
CA MET A 13 5.52 5.25 3.87
C MET A 13 6.37 4.76 2.70
N PHE A 14 6.01 5.18 1.49
CA PHE A 14 6.72 4.84 0.25
C PHE A 14 7.49 6.06 -0.26
N LYS A 15 8.64 5.78 -0.87
CA LYS A 15 9.36 6.77 -1.68
C LYS A 15 9.19 6.41 -3.15
N LEU A 16 8.62 7.32 -3.92
CA LEU A 16 8.49 7.16 -5.37
C LEU A 16 9.82 7.52 -6.05
N PRO A 17 10.40 6.65 -6.89
CA PRO A 17 11.71 6.90 -7.49
C PRO A 17 11.70 8.05 -8.51
N VAL A 18 10.59 8.27 -9.23
CA VAL A 18 10.51 9.27 -10.31
C VAL A 18 10.47 10.70 -9.76
N GLU A 19 9.74 10.93 -8.68
CA GLU A 19 9.45 12.29 -8.20
C GLU A 19 10.12 12.62 -6.85
N LYS A 20 10.87 11.67 -6.26
CA LYS A 20 11.34 11.73 -4.85
C LYS A 20 10.22 12.05 -3.84
N LYS A 21 8.96 11.86 -4.25
CA LYS A 21 7.79 12.11 -3.42
C LYS A 21 7.64 11.01 -2.38
N VAL A 22 7.23 11.43 -1.20
CA VAL A 22 6.87 10.55 -0.11
C VAL A 22 5.36 10.38 -0.13
N VAL A 23 4.90 9.13 -0.17
CA VAL A 23 3.49 8.78 -0.15
C VAL A 23 3.21 7.98 1.11
N LEU A 24 2.22 8.42 1.88
CA LEU A 24 1.67 7.67 2.99
C LEU A 24 0.51 6.81 2.49
N CYS A 25 0.64 5.49 2.61
CA CYS A 25 -0.39 4.53 2.27
C CYS A 25 -1.01 3.97 3.55
N SER A 26 -2.32 4.13 3.70
CA SER A 26 -3.09 3.55 4.80
C SER A 26 -3.94 2.39 4.29
N LEU A 27 -3.80 1.24 4.93
CA LEU A 27 -4.47 -0.01 4.62
C LEU A 27 -5.40 -0.34 5.80
N HIS A 28 -6.70 -0.26 5.57
CA HIS A 28 -7.70 -0.57 6.59
C HIS A 28 -8.21 -2.00 6.42
N TYR A 29 -8.22 -2.75 7.51
CA TYR A 29 -8.76 -4.10 7.59
C TYR A 29 -9.97 -4.08 8.51
N CYS A 30 -11.17 -4.27 7.96
CA CYS A 30 -12.39 -4.36 8.77
C CYS A 30 -12.47 -5.65 9.59
N ASP A 31 -11.72 -6.67 9.18
CA ASP A 31 -11.61 -7.96 9.85
C ASP A 31 -10.14 -8.37 9.86
N ALA A 32 -9.58 -8.50 11.06
CA ALA A 32 -8.17 -8.78 11.26
C ALA A 32 -7.77 -10.23 10.90
N SER A 33 -8.75 -11.12 10.67
CA SER A 33 -8.50 -12.46 10.15
C SER A 33 -8.26 -12.48 8.63
N ARG A 34 -8.57 -11.38 7.92
CA ARG A 34 -8.43 -11.28 6.47
C ARG A 34 -7.02 -10.91 6.07
N SER A 35 -6.53 -11.56 5.02
CA SER A 35 -5.22 -11.28 4.43
C SER A 35 -5.19 -10.05 3.52
N LEU A 36 -6.36 -9.51 3.15
CA LEU A 36 -6.52 -8.37 2.24
C LEU A 36 -7.15 -7.17 2.95
N PRO A 37 -6.68 -5.95 2.68
CA PRO A 37 -7.31 -4.74 3.19
C PRO A 37 -8.69 -4.55 2.56
N THR A 38 -9.58 -3.92 3.30
CA THR A 38 -10.92 -3.54 2.83
C THR A 38 -10.90 -2.16 2.17
N ARG A 39 -10.00 -1.28 2.59
CA ARG A 39 -9.83 0.07 2.02
C ARG A 39 -8.36 0.46 1.98
N VAL A 40 -7.99 1.14 0.90
CA VAL A 40 -6.65 1.73 0.72
C VAL A 40 -6.82 3.22 0.47
N SER A 41 -6.03 4.03 1.15
CA SER A 41 -5.92 5.47 0.91
C SER A 41 -4.46 5.87 0.78
N PHE A 42 -4.20 6.86 -0.06
CA PHE A 42 -2.89 7.45 -0.26
C PHE A 42 -2.95 8.92 0.13
N GLN A 43 -1.88 9.41 0.76
CA GLN A 43 -1.68 10.82 1.08
C GLN A 43 -0.28 11.20 0.61
N CYS A 44 -0.15 12.36 -0.05
CA CYS A 44 1.13 12.96 -0.39
C CYS A 44 1.06 14.44 -0.03
N ASP A 45 2.17 15.01 0.39
CA ASP A 45 2.25 16.43 0.74
C ASP A 45 2.01 17.31 -0.50
N ASP A 46 2.44 16.82 -1.68
CA ASP A 46 2.04 17.37 -2.95
C ASP A 46 0.59 16.97 -3.27
N LYS A 47 -0.28 17.98 -3.40
CA LYS A 47 -1.73 17.85 -3.65
C LYS A 47 -2.12 16.97 -4.84
N ALA A 48 -1.19 16.68 -5.74
CA ALA A 48 -1.35 15.73 -6.83
C ALA A 48 -0.58 14.44 -6.48
N LEU A 49 -1.24 13.55 -5.75
CA LEU A 49 -0.91 12.13 -5.85
C LEU A 49 -1.07 11.73 -7.32
N PRO A 50 -0.19 10.89 -7.87
CA PRO A 50 -0.60 10.11 -9.01
C PRO A 50 -1.76 9.26 -8.51
N ASP A 51 -3.00 9.63 -8.87
CA ASP A 51 -4.13 8.71 -8.84
C ASP A 51 -3.79 7.59 -9.83
N SER A 52 -2.91 6.68 -9.41
CA SER A 52 -2.61 5.45 -10.12
C SER A 52 -3.66 4.44 -9.65
N PRO A 53 -4.74 4.22 -10.42
CA PRO A 53 -5.75 3.23 -10.08
C PRO A 53 -5.15 1.83 -9.91
N GLU A 54 -3.97 1.59 -10.50
CA GLU A 54 -3.27 0.31 -10.47
C GLU A 54 -2.75 -0.05 -9.07
N TRP A 55 -2.15 0.88 -8.32
CA TRP A 55 -1.62 0.58 -6.98
C TRP A 55 -2.73 0.19 -6.01
N LYS A 56 -3.83 0.95 -6.06
CA LYS A 56 -5.02 0.69 -5.24
C LYS A 56 -5.57 -0.70 -5.54
N LYS A 57 -5.65 -1.06 -6.83
CA LYS A 57 -6.10 -2.37 -7.28
C LYS A 57 -5.16 -3.48 -6.79
N THR A 58 -3.85 -3.34 -6.98
CA THR A 58 -2.87 -4.35 -6.55
C THR A 58 -2.94 -4.61 -5.04
N LEU A 59 -3.05 -3.55 -4.23
CA LEU A 59 -3.11 -3.68 -2.76
C LEU A 59 -4.45 -4.25 -2.25
N LEU A 60 -5.55 -4.08 -2.99
CA LEU A 60 -6.85 -4.66 -2.65
C LEU A 60 -6.97 -6.13 -3.08
N GLU A 61 -6.33 -6.51 -4.19
CA GLU A 61 -6.49 -7.84 -4.79
C GLU A 61 -5.39 -8.84 -4.39
N THR A 62 -4.25 -8.34 -3.89
CA THR A 62 -3.07 -9.16 -3.59
C THR A 62 -2.65 -9.04 -2.13
N PRO A 63 -2.22 -10.14 -1.45
CA PRO A 63 -1.65 -10.05 -0.11
C PRO A 63 -0.52 -9.02 -0.02
N LEU A 64 -0.51 -8.24 1.06
CA LEU A 64 0.35 -7.06 1.20
C LEU A 64 1.82 -7.31 0.86
N HIS A 65 2.43 -8.37 1.41
CA HIS A 65 3.83 -8.71 1.15
C HIS A 65 4.12 -8.93 -0.34
N LYS A 66 3.22 -9.59 -1.08
CA LYS A 66 3.35 -9.80 -2.53
C LYS A 66 3.12 -8.50 -3.30
N ALA A 67 2.12 -7.71 -2.92
CA ALA A 67 1.85 -6.41 -3.53
C ALA A 67 3.08 -5.48 -3.42
N LEU A 68 3.69 -5.41 -2.23
CA LEU A 68 4.91 -4.64 -2.00
C LEU A 68 6.10 -5.18 -2.80
N SER A 69 6.29 -6.50 -2.86
CA SER A 69 7.32 -7.10 -3.71
C SER A 69 7.13 -6.74 -5.18
N THR A 70 5.89 -6.81 -5.70
CA THR A 70 5.58 -6.41 -7.08
C THR A 70 5.88 -4.94 -7.30
N MET A 71 5.37 -4.05 -6.44
CA MET A 71 5.57 -2.61 -6.55
C MET A 71 7.06 -2.22 -6.50
N ARG A 72 7.85 -2.91 -5.68
CA ARG A 72 9.30 -2.72 -5.63
C ARG A 72 9.97 -3.20 -6.92
N ASN A 73 9.61 -4.40 -7.40
CA ASN A 73 10.19 -4.98 -8.61
C ASN A 73 9.85 -4.20 -9.88
N THR A 74 8.66 -3.58 -9.93
CA THR A 74 8.26 -2.70 -11.04
C THR A 74 8.81 -1.28 -10.91
N GLY A 75 9.63 -1.01 -9.88
CA GLY A 75 10.23 0.30 -9.64
C GLY A 75 9.20 1.38 -9.28
N ASN A 76 8.04 1.02 -8.75
CA ASN A 76 7.04 2.00 -8.30
C ASN A 76 7.37 2.56 -6.92
N ILE A 77 8.02 1.75 -6.07
CA ILE A 77 8.47 2.13 -4.73
C ILE A 77 9.92 1.70 -4.52
N LEU A 78 10.66 2.46 -3.70
CA LEU A 78 12.01 2.14 -3.24
C LEU A 78 11.98 1.31 -1.95
#